data_AF-A0A4C1VVU4-F1
#
_entry.id   AF-A0A4C1VVU4-F1
#
_cell.length_a   1.000
_cell.length_b   1.000
_cell.length_c   1.000
_cell.angle_alpha   90.00
_cell.angle_beta   90.00
_cell.angle_gamma   90.00
#
_symmetry.space_group_name_H-M   'P 1'
#
loop_
_entity.id
_entity.type
_entity.pdbx_description
1 polymer ?
#
loop_
_entity_poly.entity_id
_entity_poly.type
_entity_poly.pdbx_seq_one_letter_code
_entity_poly.pdbx_strand_id
1 'polypeptide(L)'
;MSENSIDIALVQETYLKPNRPKACSITGYVQLRTDRTYSSKGGTALYYRRSLHCGPINIPPLTNMEATGCRLAMTGHSTLVIVSVYLPSPKRLLRRDLRALFALGDAVILFGALTNHVRTVVEESEREVPASSDRRKFPPDILELIRAKNAALRRASAYPTPEYRSRARALQREVKARVREFRNESWSDLMEEIKPSHKAFWAVTKALKTEGYTLYPTQNLIIQWP
;
A
#
# COMPACT_ATOMS: atom_id res chain seq x y z
N MET A 1 6.41 26.02 18.48
CA MET A 1 6.92 24.66 18.82
C MET A 1 6.74 24.33 20.30
N SER A 2 7.04 25.25 21.22
CA SER A 2 6.78 25.08 22.66
C SER A 2 5.30 24.90 22.99
N GLU A 3 4.40 25.59 22.29
CA GLU A 3 2.94 25.50 22.53
C GLU A 3 2.30 24.17 22.07
N ASN A 4 2.90 23.48 21.09
CA ASN A 4 2.33 22.28 20.48
C ASN A 4 2.98 20.96 20.96
N SER A 5 3.85 21.01 21.98
CA SER A 5 4.57 19.84 22.52
C SER A 5 5.25 18.98 21.43
N ILE A 6 5.91 19.62 20.46
CA ILE A 6 6.54 18.91 19.33
C ILE A 6 7.87 18.30 19.78
N ASP A 7 8.03 16.99 19.62
CA ASP A 7 9.27 16.30 20.02
C ASP A 7 10.36 16.38 18.94
N ILE A 8 9.98 16.18 17.67
CA ILE A 8 10.87 16.25 16.52
C ILE A 8 10.18 17.03 15.42
N ALA A 9 10.90 17.98 14.82
CA ALA A 9 10.42 18.77 13.71
C ALA A 9 11.41 18.75 12.55
N LEU A 10 10.88 18.57 11.36
CA LEU A 10 11.66 18.45 10.13
C LEU A 10 11.28 19.63 9.23
N VAL A 11 12.26 20.42 8.84
CA VAL A 11 12.09 21.62 8.02
C VAL A 11 12.90 21.47 6.75
N GLN A 12 12.29 21.87 5.64
CA GLN A 12 12.85 21.75 4.29
C GLN A 12 12.85 23.12 3.65
N GLU A 13 13.73 23.31 2.68
CA GLU A 13 13.93 24.61 2.04
C GLU A 13 14.18 25.70 3.08
N THR A 14 15.21 25.51 3.91
CA THR A 14 15.53 26.48 4.95
C THR A 14 16.07 27.79 4.37
N TYR A 15 16.67 27.74 3.17
CA TYR A 15 17.33 28.88 2.51
C TYR A 15 18.47 29.50 3.34
N LEU A 16 18.92 28.81 4.39
CA LEU A 16 19.91 29.33 5.32
C LEU A 16 21.34 29.09 4.82
N LYS A 17 22.24 29.95 5.30
CA LYS A 17 23.67 29.94 4.93
C LYS A 17 24.54 29.45 6.10
N PRO A 18 25.64 28.73 5.81
CA PRO A 18 26.53 28.19 6.85
C PRO A 18 27.16 29.28 7.73
N ASN A 19 27.33 30.48 7.20
CA ASN A 19 27.89 31.63 7.93
C ASN A 19 26.98 32.17 9.04
N ARG A 20 25.76 31.65 9.19
CA ARG A 20 24.82 32.00 10.27
C ARG A 20 24.38 30.75 11.04
N PRO A 21 25.28 30.14 11.83
CA PRO A 21 25.01 28.86 12.50
C PRO A 21 23.91 28.96 13.57
N LYS A 22 23.74 30.15 14.17
CA LYS A 22 22.69 30.40 15.19
C LYS A 22 21.33 30.81 14.59
N ALA A 23 21.21 30.93 13.26
CA ALA A 23 19.95 31.29 12.63
C ALA A 23 18.89 30.20 12.90
N CYS A 24 17.68 30.65 13.26
CA CYS A 24 16.54 29.78 13.55
C CYS A 24 16.78 28.77 14.70
N SER A 25 17.70 29.06 15.63
CA SER A 25 17.88 28.21 16.82
C SER A 25 16.66 28.32 17.75
N ILE A 26 16.14 27.18 18.19
CA ILE A 26 14.97 27.12 19.09
C ILE A 26 15.43 26.66 20.47
N THR A 27 15.10 27.44 21.51
CA THR A 27 15.42 27.10 22.90
C THR A 27 14.80 25.75 23.30
N GLY A 28 15.59 24.89 23.95
CA GLY A 28 15.15 23.55 24.35
C GLY A 28 15.28 22.47 23.26
N TYR A 29 15.69 22.83 22.05
CA TYR A 29 15.92 21.90 20.95
C TYR A 29 17.40 21.85 20.58
N VAL A 30 17.80 20.73 19.98
CA VAL A 30 19.03 20.58 19.22
C VAL A 30 18.69 20.79 17.76
N GLN A 31 19.52 21.56 17.06
CA GLN A 31 19.35 21.91 15.66
C GLN A 31 20.43 21.20 14.84
N LEU A 32 20.00 20.35 13.91
CA LEU A 32 20.83 19.73 12.88
C LEU A 32 20.49 20.34 11.54
N ARG A 33 21.50 20.64 10.72
CA ARG A 33 21.31 21.36 9.46
C ARG A 33 22.26 20.87 8.40
N THR A 34 21.77 20.85 7.18
CA THR A 34 22.57 20.74 5.97
C THR A 34 22.27 21.99 5.15
N ASP A 35 23.19 22.96 5.23
CA ASP A 35 23.10 24.24 4.53
C ASP A 35 23.84 24.17 3.19
N ARG A 36 23.40 24.97 2.21
CA ARG A 36 24.07 25.08 0.91
C ARG A 36 25.00 26.28 0.86
N THR A 37 26.23 26.04 0.40
CA THR A 37 27.24 27.07 0.13
C THR A 37 27.00 27.78 -1.22
N TYR A 38 26.65 27.04 -2.28
CA TYR A 38 26.66 27.55 -3.66
C TYR A 38 25.28 27.85 -4.30
N SER A 39 24.17 27.54 -3.63
CA SER A 39 22.83 27.79 -4.18
C SER A 39 22.02 28.72 -3.30
N SER A 40 21.16 29.53 -3.91
CA SER A 40 20.17 30.36 -3.23
C SER A 40 18.95 29.58 -2.77
N LYS A 41 18.79 28.30 -3.17
CA LYS A 41 17.62 27.46 -2.82
C LYS A 41 18.04 26.10 -2.25
N GLY A 42 17.27 25.60 -1.28
CA GLY A 42 17.43 24.29 -0.66
C GLY A 42 17.76 24.35 0.83
N GLY A 43 18.45 23.32 1.32
CA GLY A 43 18.80 23.13 2.72
C GLY A 43 17.72 22.39 3.50
N THR A 44 18.16 21.54 4.43
CA THR A 44 17.28 20.81 5.36
C THR A 44 17.71 21.10 6.79
N ALA A 45 16.73 21.20 7.68
CA ALA A 45 16.97 21.27 9.12
C ALA A 45 16.11 20.26 9.85
N LEU A 46 16.65 19.73 10.94
CA LEU A 46 15.99 18.81 11.83
C LEU A 46 16.17 19.33 13.25
N TYR A 47 15.07 19.51 13.96
CA TYR A 47 15.04 19.91 15.35
C TYR A 47 14.53 18.74 16.18
N TYR A 48 15.21 18.43 17.27
CA TYR A 48 14.69 17.48 18.25
C TYR A 48 14.86 18.03 19.66
N ARG A 49 13.89 17.72 20.52
CA ARG A 49 13.90 18.20 21.91
C ARG A 49 15.08 17.61 22.67
N ARG A 50 15.77 18.42 23.48
CA ARG A 50 16.99 18.00 24.22
C ARG A 50 16.74 16.86 25.22
N SER A 51 15.50 16.69 25.68
CA SER A 51 15.11 15.61 26.59
C SER A 51 14.95 14.25 25.91
N LEU A 52 15.00 14.19 24.57
CA LEU A 52 14.90 12.93 23.83
C LEU A 52 16.27 12.25 23.73
N HIS A 53 16.25 10.92 23.72
CA HIS A 53 17.42 10.09 23.44
C HIS A 53 17.70 10.08 21.93
N CYS A 54 18.07 11.25 21.41
CA CYS A 54 18.33 11.50 19.99
C CYS A 54 19.78 11.93 19.77
N GLY A 55 20.38 11.43 18.70
CA GLY A 55 21.73 11.82 18.26
C GLY A 55 21.79 12.09 16.76
N PRO A 56 22.71 12.95 16.29
CA PRO A 56 22.93 13.17 14.87
C PRO A 56 23.40 11.89 14.17
N ILE A 57 23.04 11.71 12.90
CA ILE A 57 23.58 10.67 12.04
C ILE A 57 24.35 11.29 10.88
N ASN A 58 25.51 10.72 10.55
CA ASN A 58 26.24 11.09 9.35
C ASN A 58 25.53 10.49 8.15
N ILE A 59 25.04 11.36 7.28
CA ILE A 59 24.40 10.95 6.03
C ILE A 59 25.49 10.78 4.97
N PRO A 60 25.53 9.64 4.26
CA PRO A 60 26.48 9.44 3.17
C PRO A 60 26.29 10.48 2.07
N PRO A 61 27.32 10.80 1.28
CA PRO A 61 27.21 11.77 0.21
C PRO A 61 26.14 11.35 -0.80
N LEU A 62 25.11 12.17 -0.95
CA LEU A 62 24.02 11.98 -1.91
C LEU A 62 24.29 12.82 -3.16
N THR A 63 23.84 12.35 -4.33
CA THR A 63 24.13 13.06 -5.59
C THR A 63 23.12 14.16 -5.87
N ASN A 64 21.83 13.79 -5.82
CA ASN A 64 20.77 14.67 -6.27
C ASN A 64 19.95 15.24 -5.13
N MET A 65 20.09 14.66 -3.94
CA MET A 65 19.27 14.97 -2.78
C MET A 65 20.11 15.61 -1.69
N GLU A 66 19.44 16.37 -0.84
CA GLU A 66 19.95 16.77 0.46
C GLU A 66 19.20 16.03 1.53
N ALA A 67 19.90 15.67 2.58
CA ALA A 67 19.24 15.08 3.72
C ALA A 67 19.95 15.47 5.02
N THR A 68 19.17 15.57 6.08
CA THR A 68 19.62 15.73 7.46
C THR A 68 18.86 14.74 8.32
N GLY A 69 19.54 14.01 9.19
CA GLY A 69 18.90 12.95 9.97
C GLY A 69 19.39 12.87 11.40
N CYS A 70 18.61 12.17 12.21
CA CYS A 70 18.97 11.79 13.56
C CYS A 70 18.59 10.32 13.82
N ARG A 71 19.25 9.73 14.80
CA ARG A 71 18.88 8.44 15.40
C ARG A 71 18.08 8.73 16.66
N LEU A 72 16.93 8.09 16.78
CA LEU A 72 16.06 8.11 17.95
C LEU A 72 16.12 6.73 18.61
N ALA A 73 16.71 6.67 19.81
CA ALA A 73 16.65 5.47 20.64
C ALA A 73 15.29 5.40 21.34
N MET A 74 14.62 4.25 21.20
CA MET A 74 13.37 3.96 21.90
C MET A 74 13.64 2.88 22.95
N THR A 75 13.12 3.07 24.16
CA THR A 75 13.28 2.09 25.25
C THR A 75 12.61 0.77 24.87
N GLY A 76 13.39 -0.32 24.85
CA GLY A 76 12.89 -1.66 24.53
C GLY A 76 12.73 -1.98 23.04
N HIS A 77 13.13 -1.08 22.14
CA HIS A 77 13.00 -1.26 20.69
C HIS A 77 14.28 -0.92 19.93
N SER A 78 14.35 -1.35 18.66
CA SER A 78 15.44 -0.98 17.74
C SER A 78 15.47 0.53 17.51
N THR A 79 16.67 1.08 17.33
CA THR A 79 16.88 2.50 17.05
C THR A 79 16.19 2.90 15.73
N LEU A 80 15.36 3.93 15.77
CA LEU A 80 14.74 4.51 14.58
C LEU A 80 15.68 5.57 13.99
N VAL A 81 15.84 5.57 12.67
CA VAL A 81 16.53 6.62 11.94
C VAL A 81 15.49 7.52 11.29
N ILE A 82 15.49 8.80 11.62
CA ILE A 82 14.58 9.79 11.04
C ILE A 82 15.39 10.73 10.17
N VAL A 83 14.98 10.91 8.91
CA VAL A 83 15.71 11.71 7.94
C VAL A 83 14.77 12.71 7.26
N SER A 84 15.09 14.00 7.32
CA SER A 84 14.51 15.04 6.46
C SER A 84 15.23 15.02 5.13
N VAL A 85 14.50 14.90 4.02
CA VAL A 85 15.04 14.72 2.68
C VAL A 85 14.45 15.75 1.72
N TYR A 86 15.30 16.52 1.06
CA TYR A 86 14.90 17.49 0.04
C TYR A 86 15.48 17.09 -1.32
N LEU A 87 14.62 16.98 -2.34
CA LEU A 87 15.01 16.76 -3.73
C LEU A 87 14.74 18.07 -4.51
N PRO A 88 15.79 18.83 -4.88
CA PRO A 88 15.62 20.06 -5.64
C PRO A 88 15.13 19.75 -7.06
N SER A 89 14.09 20.44 -7.52
CA SER A 89 13.70 20.44 -8.93
C SER A 89 14.80 21.09 -9.80
N PRO A 90 15.16 20.56 -10.99
CA PRO A 90 14.56 19.45 -11.74
C PRO A 90 15.28 18.10 -11.56
N LYS A 91 16.00 17.90 -10.45
CA LYS A 91 16.80 16.69 -10.26
C LYS A 91 15.91 15.46 -10.09
N ARG A 92 16.32 14.33 -10.68
CA ARG A 92 15.61 13.05 -10.54
C ARG A 92 16.02 12.33 -9.26
N LEU A 93 15.08 11.63 -8.64
CA LEU A 93 15.36 10.69 -7.55
C LEU A 93 16.19 9.54 -8.11
N LEU A 94 17.33 9.26 -7.49
CA LEU A 94 18.17 8.14 -7.89
C LEU A 94 17.99 6.98 -6.91
N ARG A 95 17.80 5.78 -7.45
CA ARG A 95 17.70 4.55 -6.64
C ARG A 95 18.92 4.35 -5.73
N ARG A 96 20.11 4.80 -6.17
CA ARG A 96 21.34 4.75 -5.35
C ARG A 96 21.24 5.63 -4.09
N ASP A 97 20.67 6.83 -4.22
CA ASP A 97 20.56 7.79 -3.11
C ASP A 97 19.57 7.24 -2.07
N LEU A 98 18.45 6.66 -2.53
CA LEU A 98 17.50 5.94 -1.65
C LEU A 98 18.14 4.74 -0.95
N ARG A 99 18.89 3.90 -1.68
CA ARG A 99 19.58 2.74 -1.07
C ARG A 99 20.58 3.18 0.01
N ALA A 100 21.32 4.26 -0.24
CA ALA A 100 22.25 4.81 0.74
C ALA A 100 21.53 5.28 2.02
N LEU A 101 20.34 5.89 1.89
CA LEU A 101 19.52 6.29 3.03
C LEU A 101 18.92 5.10 3.78
N PHE A 102 18.40 4.08 3.09
CA PHE A 102 17.86 2.88 3.73
C PHE A 102 18.94 2.02 4.41
N ALA A 103 20.20 2.12 3.98
CA ALA A 103 21.32 1.43 4.63
C ALA A 103 21.76 2.08 5.97
N LEU A 104 21.14 3.19 6.40
CA LEU A 104 21.50 3.88 7.64
C LEU A 104 21.09 3.14 8.92
N GLY A 105 20.16 2.18 8.82
CA GLY A 105 19.71 1.34 9.93
C GLY A 105 18.54 0.44 9.53
N ASP A 106 18.11 -0.42 10.45
CA ASP A 106 17.06 -1.41 10.18
C ASP A 106 15.66 -0.79 10.06
N ALA A 107 15.44 0.37 10.68
CA ALA A 107 14.18 1.10 10.66
C ALA A 107 14.43 2.57 10.31
N VAL A 108 14.20 2.93 9.05
CA VAL A 108 14.44 4.28 8.51
C VAL A 108 13.12 4.93 8.08
N ILE A 109 12.85 6.13 8.60
CA ILE A 109 11.70 6.96 8.24
C ILE A 109 12.21 8.19 7.49
N LEU A 110 11.81 8.32 6.22
CA LEU A 110 12.17 9.44 5.37
C LEU A 110 11.00 10.42 5.28
N PHE A 111 11.24 11.69 5.64
CA PHE A 111 10.28 12.77 5.50
C PHE A 111 10.73 13.73 4.41
N GLY A 112 9.88 14.00 3.43
CA GLY A 112 10.11 15.15 2.57
C GLY A 112 9.17 15.39 1.43
N ALA A 113 9.28 16.59 0.86
CA ALA A 113 8.57 17.08 -0.33
C ALA A 113 9.10 16.38 -1.59
N LEU A 114 8.89 15.07 -1.65
CA LEU A 114 9.09 14.26 -2.86
C LEU A 114 7.85 14.33 -3.77
N THR A 115 6.95 15.30 -3.55
CA THR A 115 5.58 15.35 -4.07
C THR A 115 5.48 15.17 -5.58
N ASN A 116 6.39 15.78 -6.36
CA ASN A 116 6.40 15.63 -7.81
C ASN A 116 6.97 14.28 -8.25
N HIS A 117 7.96 13.73 -7.52
CA HIS A 117 8.64 12.50 -7.91
C HIS A 117 7.92 11.24 -7.42
N VAL A 118 7.30 11.27 -6.24
CA VAL A 118 6.38 10.22 -5.77
C VAL A 118 5.17 10.19 -6.68
N ARG A 119 4.62 11.34 -7.09
CA ARG A 119 3.55 11.36 -8.09
C ARG A 119 3.98 10.72 -9.40
N THR A 120 5.14 11.10 -9.98
CA THR A 120 5.60 10.47 -11.23
C THR A 120 5.99 9.00 -11.06
N VAL A 121 6.58 8.59 -9.93
CA VAL A 121 6.93 7.17 -9.70
C VAL A 121 5.68 6.36 -9.37
N VAL A 122 4.71 6.92 -8.66
CA VAL A 122 3.38 6.32 -8.45
C VAL A 122 2.65 6.25 -9.77
N GLU A 123 2.64 7.27 -10.62
CA GLU A 123 2.06 7.25 -11.97
C GLU A 123 2.80 6.26 -12.90
N GLU A 124 4.13 6.19 -12.87
CA GLU A 124 4.92 5.20 -13.63
C GLU A 124 4.77 3.77 -13.07
N SER A 125 4.43 3.62 -11.78
CA SER A 125 4.14 2.33 -11.12
C SER A 125 2.66 1.95 -11.13
N GLU A 126 1.77 2.92 -11.30
CA GLU A 126 0.36 2.82 -11.59
C GLU A 126 0.26 2.56 -13.09
N ARG A 127 0.57 1.33 -13.47
CA ARG A 127 0.06 0.83 -14.75
C ARG A 127 -1.45 0.96 -14.73
N GLU A 128 -2.01 1.45 -15.84
CA GLU A 128 -3.44 1.39 -16.08
C GLU A 128 -3.93 0.01 -15.69
N VAL A 129 -4.75 -0.01 -14.64
CA VAL A 129 -5.58 -1.16 -14.35
C VAL A 129 -6.42 -1.30 -15.61
N PRO A 130 -6.35 -2.44 -16.35
CA PRO A 130 -7.33 -2.64 -17.41
C PRO A 130 -8.67 -2.52 -16.72
N ALA A 131 -9.47 -1.56 -17.19
CA ALA A 131 -10.72 -1.14 -16.58
C ALA A 131 -11.39 -2.38 -16.00
N SER A 132 -11.51 -2.39 -14.66
CA SER A 132 -11.89 -3.54 -13.85
C SER A 132 -12.62 -4.59 -14.68
N SER A 133 -11.95 -5.73 -14.91
CA SER A 133 -12.49 -6.87 -15.64
C SER A 133 -14.00 -6.90 -15.44
N ASP A 134 -14.69 -6.63 -16.54
CA ASP A 134 -16.14 -6.59 -16.70
C ASP A 134 -16.78 -7.43 -15.59
N ARG A 135 -17.58 -6.82 -14.71
CA ARG A 135 -18.26 -7.53 -13.61
C ARG A 135 -18.91 -8.75 -14.25
N ARG A 136 -18.26 -9.93 -14.18
CA ARG A 136 -18.57 -11.06 -15.07
C ARG A 136 -20.06 -11.33 -14.92
N LYS A 137 -20.84 -10.88 -15.89
CA LYS A 137 -22.27 -11.11 -15.89
C LYS A 137 -22.41 -12.62 -16.00
N PHE A 138 -23.31 -13.20 -15.21
CA PHE A 138 -23.59 -14.61 -15.36
C PHE A 138 -23.91 -14.91 -16.83
N PRO A 139 -23.38 -16.00 -17.39
CA PRO A 139 -23.66 -16.35 -18.77
C PRO A 139 -25.19 -16.48 -19.00
N PRO A 140 -25.65 -16.28 -20.24
CA PRO A 140 -27.08 -16.18 -20.55
C PRO A 140 -27.90 -17.38 -20.08
N ASP A 141 -27.33 -18.59 -20.10
CA ASP A 141 -27.94 -19.84 -19.65
C ASP A 141 -28.28 -19.82 -18.15
N ILE A 142 -27.37 -19.30 -17.30
CA ILE A 142 -27.62 -19.14 -15.86
C ILE A 142 -28.70 -18.08 -15.61
N LEU A 143 -28.71 -17.00 -16.39
CA LEU A 143 -29.74 -15.96 -16.28
C LEU A 143 -31.13 -16.49 -16.67
N GLU A 144 -31.22 -17.33 -17.70
CA GLU A 144 -32.45 -18.03 -18.07
C GLU A 144 -32.92 -18.98 -16.97
N LEU A 145 -32.02 -19.75 -16.36
CA LEU A 145 -32.34 -20.60 -15.21
C LEU A 145 -32.84 -19.80 -14.00
N ILE A 146 -32.27 -18.63 -13.72
CA ILE A 146 -32.75 -17.74 -12.65
C ILE A 146 -34.16 -17.23 -12.96
N ARG A 147 -34.44 -16.85 -14.22
CA ARG A 147 -35.78 -16.43 -14.65
C ARG A 147 -36.80 -17.57 -14.51
N ALA A 148 -36.45 -18.78 -14.93
CA ALA A 148 -37.29 -19.97 -14.80
C ALA A 148 -37.58 -20.30 -13.32
N LYS A 149 -36.55 -20.27 -12.47
CA LYS A 149 -36.69 -20.44 -11.02
C LYS A 149 -37.63 -19.39 -10.42
N ASN A 150 -37.45 -18.12 -10.75
CA ASN A 150 -38.28 -17.03 -10.22
C ASN A 150 -39.74 -17.14 -10.70
N ALA A 151 -39.98 -17.62 -11.93
CA ALA A 151 -41.32 -17.92 -12.41
C ALA A 151 -41.97 -19.10 -11.67
N ALA A 152 -41.20 -20.15 -11.38
CA ALA A 152 -41.67 -21.29 -10.59
C ALA A 152 -41.98 -20.91 -9.13
N LEU A 153 -41.14 -20.07 -8.51
CA LEU A 153 -41.39 -19.54 -7.16
C LEU A 153 -42.69 -18.71 -7.11
N ARG A 154 -42.92 -17.85 -8.11
CA ARG A 154 -44.18 -17.08 -8.22
C ARG A 154 -45.40 -17.99 -8.34
N ARG A 155 -45.33 -19.05 -9.17
CA ARG A 155 -46.43 -20.04 -9.27
C ARG A 155 -46.65 -20.82 -7.98
N ALA A 156 -45.59 -21.24 -7.31
CA ALA A 156 -45.68 -21.96 -6.04
C ALA A 156 -46.26 -21.09 -4.90
N SER A 157 -46.05 -19.76 -4.98
CA SER A 157 -46.66 -18.80 -4.06
C SER A 157 -48.14 -18.55 -4.36
N ALA A 158 -48.51 -18.46 -5.65
CA ALA A 158 -49.89 -18.26 -6.06
C ALA A 158 -50.76 -19.51 -5.84
N TYR A 159 -50.16 -20.70 -6.05
CA TYR A 159 -50.82 -21.98 -5.94
C TYR A 159 -49.93 -22.93 -5.13
N PRO A 160 -50.11 -23.02 -3.79
CA PRO A 160 -49.22 -23.78 -2.90
C PRO A 160 -49.37 -25.31 -2.97
N THR A 161 -49.24 -25.92 -4.15
CA THR A 161 -49.31 -27.38 -4.33
C THR A 161 -47.95 -28.06 -4.12
N PRO A 162 -47.92 -29.35 -3.75
CA PRO A 162 -46.68 -30.12 -3.61
C PRO A 162 -45.83 -30.15 -4.89
N GLU A 163 -46.47 -30.27 -6.05
CA GLU A 163 -45.82 -30.27 -7.36
C GLU A 163 -45.08 -28.96 -7.64
N TYR A 164 -45.74 -27.81 -7.46
CA TYR A 164 -45.10 -26.51 -7.68
C TYR A 164 -43.95 -26.24 -6.71
N ARG A 165 -44.08 -26.67 -5.45
CA ARG A 165 -42.98 -26.61 -4.46
C ARG A 165 -41.80 -27.50 -4.88
N SER A 166 -42.06 -28.71 -5.36
CA SER A 166 -41.01 -29.63 -5.81
C SER A 166 -40.24 -29.06 -7.01
N ARG A 167 -40.95 -28.49 -7.99
CA ARG A 167 -40.40 -27.86 -9.19
C ARG A 167 -39.55 -26.62 -8.85
N ALA A 168 -40.02 -25.78 -7.94
CA ALA A 168 -39.25 -24.63 -7.47
C ALA A 168 -37.97 -25.04 -6.73
N ARG A 169 -38.04 -26.05 -5.85
CA ARG A 169 -36.86 -26.59 -5.15
C ARG A 169 -35.85 -27.23 -6.11
N ALA A 170 -36.31 -27.93 -7.14
CA ALA A 170 -35.45 -28.48 -8.18
C ALA A 170 -34.66 -27.40 -8.91
N LEU A 171 -35.35 -26.36 -9.41
CA LEU A 171 -34.70 -25.22 -10.08
C LEU A 171 -33.78 -24.42 -9.15
N GLN A 172 -34.09 -24.33 -7.86
CA GLN A 172 -33.20 -23.71 -6.88
C GLN A 172 -31.90 -24.50 -6.69
N ARG A 173 -31.96 -25.84 -6.67
CA ARG A 173 -30.77 -26.69 -6.61
C ARG A 173 -29.94 -26.57 -7.87
N GLU A 174 -30.57 -26.56 -9.03
CA GLU A 174 -29.92 -26.45 -10.33
C GLU A 174 -29.21 -25.09 -10.51
N VAL A 175 -29.87 -23.98 -10.16
CA VAL A 175 -29.21 -22.66 -10.14
C VAL A 175 -28.01 -22.65 -9.19
N LYS A 176 -28.13 -23.26 -8.01
CA LYS A 176 -27.03 -23.33 -7.04
C LYS A 176 -25.86 -24.17 -7.58
N ALA A 177 -26.13 -25.25 -8.31
CA ALA A 177 -25.13 -26.10 -8.95
C ALA A 177 -24.41 -25.33 -10.07
N ARG A 178 -25.14 -24.72 -11.01
CA ARG A 178 -24.56 -23.97 -12.14
C ARG A 178 -23.77 -22.74 -11.72
N VAL A 179 -24.25 -22.00 -10.72
CA VAL A 179 -23.50 -20.87 -10.14
C VAL A 179 -22.23 -21.36 -9.44
N ARG A 180 -22.25 -22.56 -8.84
CA ARG A 180 -21.06 -23.16 -8.26
C ARG A 180 -20.06 -23.51 -9.35
N GLU A 181 -20.46 -24.29 -10.36
CA GLU A 181 -19.59 -24.67 -11.50
C GLU A 181 -18.96 -23.46 -12.17
N PHE A 182 -19.75 -22.45 -12.53
CA PHE A 182 -19.23 -21.22 -13.13
C PHE A 182 -18.20 -20.51 -12.24
N ARG A 183 -18.43 -20.49 -10.93
CA ARG A 183 -17.44 -19.93 -9.99
C ARG A 183 -16.19 -20.81 -9.95
N ASN A 184 -16.32 -22.13 -9.94
CA ASN A 184 -15.20 -23.06 -9.92
C ASN A 184 -14.31 -22.88 -11.16
N GLU A 185 -14.90 -22.87 -12.35
CA GLU A 185 -14.20 -22.62 -13.63
C GLU A 185 -13.52 -21.26 -13.63
N SER A 186 -14.26 -20.21 -13.26
CA SER A 186 -13.73 -18.85 -13.14
C SER A 186 -12.57 -18.73 -12.14
N TRP A 187 -12.53 -19.58 -11.11
CA TRP A 187 -11.43 -19.67 -10.14
C TRP A 187 -10.26 -20.49 -10.68
N SER A 188 -10.52 -21.54 -11.46
CA SER A 188 -9.49 -22.35 -12.14
C SER A 188 -8.71 -21.51 -13.14
N ASP A 189 -9.41 -20.80 -14.04
CA ASP A 189 -8.80 -19.89 -15.02
C ASP A 189 -7.93 -18.84 -14.32
N LEU A 190 -8.45 -18.28 -13.21
CA LEU A 190 -7.73 -17.30 -12.43
C LEU A 190 -6.44 -17.89 -11.84
N MET A 191 -6.47 -19.12 -11.35
CA MET A 191 -5.28 -19.78 -10.78
C MET A 191 -4.24 -20.15 -11.86
N GLU A 192 -4.66 -20.46 -13.08
CA GLU A 192 -3.75 -20.73 -14.21
C GLU A 192 -3.07 -19.46 -14.74
N GLU A 193 -3.77 -18.32 -14.73
CA GLU A 193 -3.24 -17.05 -15.25
C GLU A 193 -2.44 -16.23 -14.23
N ILE A 194 -2.66 -16.45 -12.93
CA ILE A 194 -2.10 -15.60 -11.88
C ILE A 194 -0.60 -15.85 -11.67
N LYS A 195 0.20 -14.80 -11.88
CA LYS A 195 1.66 -14.82 -11.66
C LYS A 195 2.02 -14.04 -10.40
N PRO A 196 3.19 -14.30 -9.76
CA PRO A 196 3.66 -13.55 -8.60
C PRO A 196 3.78 -12.03 -8.84
N SER A 197 3.85 -11.59 -10.09
CA SER A 197 3.85 -10.18 -10.50
C SER A 197 2.47 -9.50 -10.46
N HIS A 198 1.37 -10.26 -10.35
CA HIS A 198 0.01 -9.72 -10.36
C HIS A 198 -0.45 -9.30 -8.96
N LYS A 199 -1.09 -8.13 -8.82
CA LYS A 199 -1.63 -7.65 -7.53
C LYS A 199 -2.64 -8.63 -6.90
N ALA A 200 -3.43 -9.32 -7.73
CA ALA A 200 -4.38 -10.33 -7.28
C ALA A 200 -3.69 -11.51 -6.56
N PHE A 201 -2.42 -11.82 -6.88
CA PHE A 201 -1.67 -12.92 -6.27
C PHE A 201 -1.58 -12.76 -4.75
N TRP A 202 -1.24 -11.56 -4.29
CA TRP A 202 -1.12 -11.27 -2.86
C TRP A 202 -2.46 -11.26 -2.15
N ALA A 203 -3.53 -10.80 -2.82
CA ALA A 203 -4.88 -10.85 -2.28
C ALA A 203 -5.35 -12.30 -2.07
N VAL A 204 -5.16 -13.16 -3.08
CA VAL A 204 -5.49 -14.59 -3.02
C VAL A 204 -4.64 -15.29 -1.95
N THR A 205 -3.33 -15.05 -1.93
CA THR A 205 -2.41 -15.65 -0.93
C THR A 205 -2.78 -15.27 0.50
N LYS A 206 -3.19 -14.01 0.72
CA LYS A 206 -3.64 -13.54 2.04
C LYS A 206 -4.95 -14.19 2.45
N ALA A 207 -5.91 -14.28 1.53
CA ALA A 207 -7.20 -14.89 1.81
C ALA A 207 -7.06 -16.40 2.12
N LEU A 208 -6.18 -17.13 1.41
CA LEU A 208 -5.85 -18.53 1.72
C LEU A 208 -5.27 -18.72 3.14
N LYS A 209 -4.44 -17.78 3.60
CA LYS A 209 -3.83 -17.83 4.94
C LYS A 209 -4.81 -17.50 6.08
N THR A 210 -5.82 -16.68 5.82
CA THR A 210 -6.64 -16.06 6.88
C THR A 210 -7.98 -16.77 7.09
N GLU A 211 -8.60 -17.27 6.02
CA GLU A 211 -9.99 -17.74 6.07
C GLU A 211 -10.15 -19.27 6.14
N GLY A 212 -9.04 -20.02 6.10
CA GLY A 212 -9.07 -21.47 5.93
C GLY A 212 -9.75 -21.88 4.61
N TYR A 213 -9.69 -23.15 4.25
CA TYR A 213 -10.23 -23.68 2.98
C TYR A 213 -11.77 -23.52 2.82
N THR A 214 -12.47 -22.86 3.75
CA THR A 214 -13.93 -22.82 3.87
C THR A 214 -14.65 -21.80 2.97
N LEU A 215 -13.94 -20.85 2.35
CA LEU A 215 -14.55 -19.85 1.44
C LEU A 215 -14.34 -20.12 -0.05
N TYR A 216 -13.61 -21.18 -0.40
CA TYR A 216 -13.30 -21.52 -1.78
C TYR A 216 -14.23 -22.60 -2.32
N PRO A 217 -14.50 -22.58 -3.64
CA PRO A 217 -15.36 -23.58 -4.27
C PRO A 217 -14.98 -25.01 -3.87
N THR A 218 -15.95 -25.70 -3.30
CA THR A 218 -15.79 -26.99 -2.65
C THR A 218 -15.64 -28.11 -3.70
N GLN A 219 -14.43 -28.72 -3.74
CA GLN A 219 -14.00 -29.95 -4.46
C GLN A 219 -13.83 -29.80 -6.00
N ASN A 220 -12.80 -30.31 -6.71
CA ASN A 220 -11.90 -31.47 -6.55
C ASN A 220 -10.53 -31.18 -7.24
N LEU A 221 -9.52 -30.73 -6.51
CA LEU A 221 -8.14 -30.71 -7.04
C LEU A 221 -7.20 -31.08 -5.89
N ILE A 222 -6.90 -32.37 -5.83
CA ILE A 222 -5.71 -32.88 -5.12
C ILE A 222 -4.52 -32.34 -5.91
N ILE A 223 -4.04 -31.17 -5.53
CA ILE A 223 -2.76 -30.65 -6.02
C ILE A 223 -1.70 -31.23 -5.10
N GLN A 224 -1.07 -32.32 -5.51
CA GLN A 224 0.23 -32.70 -4.98
C GLN A 224 1.21 -31.60 -5.38
N TRP A 225 1.67 -30.84 -4.40
CA TRP A 225 2.83 -29.97 -4.56
C TRP A 225 4.10 -30.85 -4.61
N PRO A 226 5.06 -30.58 -5.50
CA PRO A 226 6.39 -31.18 -5.43
C PRO A 226 7.14 -30.74 -4.17
#